data_AF-A0A562BRQ6-F1
#
_entry.id   AF-A0A562BRQ6-F1
#
_cell.length_a   1.000
_cell.length_b   1.000
_cell.length_c   1.000
_cell.angle_alpha   90.00
_cell.angle_beta   90.00
_cell.angle_gamma   90.00
#
_symmetry.space_group_name_H-M   'P 1'
#
loop_
_entity.id
_entity.type
_entity.pdbx_description
1 polymer ?
#
loop_
_entity_poly.entity_id
_entity_poly.type
_entity_poly.pdbx_seq_one_letter_code
_entity_poly.pdbx_strand_id
1 'polypeptide(L)'
;MDKEDAGLRLGHFSDLHYSPAHLAEADRCFGFAVDHAIAAGCRVGVVSGDSTDHRLDAHTPALAALARRIHQLSAHMPVLMLQGTFSHEPPGTLDIFALIGERHHVYIADRTHQVALCGGAFVPSAHAVFTLTELHQLIADEGTPDVVFTCVPTVNKAVLASAVGVANAATAVGDHLGAYLAAAGVINQQLRHMGIRTVGVSHGTVNGCQTEHGVPMAGFDHEFTIGALFEAHCDAFMLGHIHRSQQWEREGRVVAYPGSIGRFHYGEIGEKGYLQWQVSPGSASASLVPTPARETICLDFDGPPDMERLSQTARGSADKFVRVRWTVNEEHRQLVDREAIAALFSKAAELKIEARVLPAVRSRAEGISRESSLPEKLARWGELTAVDTNPLVEKLTLLQMLDPQSIADGVLAQLHQTDARLPVAHVDEHADRPNVPVQQDAVAEPVPLAHGESVDWLADDIFAEASA
;
A
#
# COMPACT_ATOMS: atom_id res chain seq x y z
N MET A 1 -22.52 39.58 28.63
CA MET A 1 -21.36 38.66 28.51
C MET A 1 -21.80 37.64 27.49
N ASP A 2 -21.65 38.01 26.23
CA ASP A 2 -22.10 37.24 25.09
C ASP A 2 -21.34 35.92 25.08
N LYS A 3 -22.05 34.80 25.22
CA LYS A 3 -21.52 33.51 24.80
C LYS A 3 -21.39 33.62 23.29
N GLU A 4 -20.17 33.84 22.79
CA GLU A 4 -19.83 33.42 21.43
C GLU A 4 -20.42 32.02 21.25
N ASP A 5 -21.31 31.87 20.28
CA ASP A 5 -21.91 30.59 19.92
C ASP A 5 -20.81 29.71 19.32
N ALA A 6 -20.01 29.10 20.21
CA ALA A 6 -18.93 28.23 19.85
C ALA A 6 -19.56 26.98 19.20
N GLY A 7 -19.44 26.88 17.88
CA GLY A 7 -19.97 25.77 17.09
C GLY A 7 -19.63 24.40 17.68
N LEU A 8 -20.43 23.40 17.33
CA LEU A 8 -20.23 22.02 17.77
C LEU A 8 -18.88 21.53 17.29
N ARG A 9 -18.03 21.08 18.22
CA ARG A 9 -16.72 20.52 17.91
C ARG A 9 -16.83 19.00 17.75
N LEU A 10 -16.40 18.45 16.60
CA LEU A 10 -16.40 17.01 16.35
C LEU A 10 -14.99 16.52 16.03
N GLY A 11 -14.65 15.31 16.48
CA GLY A 11 -13.47 14.58 16.03
C GLY A 11 -13.87 13.58 14.94
N HIS A 12 -13.33 13.75 13.74
CA HIS A 12 -13.59 12.89 12.59
C HIS A 12 -12.36 12.05 12.27
N PHE A 13 -12.50 10.75 12.52
CA PHE A 13 -11.52 9.71 12.29
C PHE A 13 -11.99 8.82 11.14
N SER A 14 -11.06 8.25 10.38
CA SER A 14 -11.39 7.35 9.28
C SER A 14 -10.22 6.41 9.00
N ASP A 15 -10.50 5.31 8.30
CA ASP A 15 -9.48 4.46 7.68
C ASP A 15 -8.41 4.10 8.73
N LEU A 16 -8.88 3.49 9.82
CA LEU A 16 -8.05 3.16 10.98
C LEU A 16 -7.22 1.90 10.74
N HIS A 17 -7.74 0.99 9.91
CA HIS A 17 -7.06 -0.24 9.43
C HIS A 17 -6.38 -1.05 10.53
N TYR A 18 -7.07 -1.26 11.66
CA TYR A 18 -6.54 -2.12 12.71
C TYR A 18 -6.37 -3.55 12.18
N SER A 19 -5.18 -4.09 12.38
CA SER A 19 -4.81 -5.48 12.06
C SER A 19 -3.60 -5.91 12.86
N PRO A 20 -3.28 -7.21 12.95
CA PRO A 20 -2.03 -7.66 13.55
C PRO A 20 -0.79 -6.99 12.93
N ALA A 21 -0.80 -6.76 11.61
CA ALA A 21 0.30 -6.13 10.89
C ALA A 21 0.39 -4.62 11.15
N HIS A 22 -0.74 -3.93 11.28
CA HIS A 22 -0.79 -2.47 11.42
C HIS A 22 -0.97 -1.98 12.86
N LEU A 23 -1.16 -2.87 13.84
CA LEU A 23 -1.50 -2.54 15.23
C LEU A 23 -0.59 -1.46 15.84
N ALA A 24 0.73 -1.59 15.70
CA ALA A 24 1.67 -0.68 16.32
C ALA A 24 1.63 0.74 15.73
N GLU A 25 1.19 0.90 14.49
CA GLU A 25 1.00 2.20 13.84
C GLU A 25 -0.40 2.73 14.09
N ALA A 26 -1.42 1.90 13.86
CA ALA A 26 -2.83 2.26 14.05
C ALA A 26 -3.11 2.71 15.49
N ASP A 27 -2.63 1.97 16.51
CA ASP A 27 -2.86 2.34 17.92
C ASP A 27 -2.04 3.53 18.39
N ARG A 28 -0.82 3.70 17.87
CA ARG A 28 0.00 4.89 18.12
C ARG A 28 -0.73 6.15 17.64
N CYS A 29 -1.24 6.10 16.41
CA CYS A 29 -1.87 7.26 15.79
C CYS A 29 -3.28 7.50 16.31
N PHE A 30 -4.12 6.46 16.36
CA PHE A 30 -5.48 6.61 16.85
C PHE A 30 -5.51 6.90 18.35
N GLY A 31 -4.62 6.30 19.15
CA GLY A 31 -4.46 6.64 20.56
C GLY A 31 -4.17 8.12 20.78
N PHE A 32 -3.20 8.68 20.04
CA PHE A 32 -2.94 10.12 20.05
C PHE A 32 -4.16 10.94 19.64
N ALA A 33 -4.84 10.55 18.56
CA ALA A 33 -6.01 11.26 18.04
C ALA A 33 -7.17 11.28 19.04
N VAL A 34 -7.41 10.16 19.75
CA VAL A 34 -8.40 10.05 20.83
C VAL A 34 -8.04 10.99 21.98
N ASP A 35 -6.81 10.92 22.49
CA ASP A 35 -6.35 11.75 23.60
C ASP A 35 -6.45 13.25 23.25
N HIS A 36 -6.02 13.62 22.05
CA HIS A 36 -6.08 15.00 21.57
C HIS A 36 -7.52 15.47 21.38
N ALA A 37 -8.41 14.67 20.79
CA ALA A 37 -9.81 15.04 20.59
C ALA A 37 -10.55 15.26 21.92
N ILE A 38 -10.27 14.42 22.92
CA ILE A 38 -10.80 14.58 24.29
C ILE A 38 -10.26 15.87 24.92
N ALA A 39 -8.94 16.09 24.88
CA ALA A 39 -8.31 17.30 25.44
C ALA A 39 -8.79 18.59 24.75
N ALA A 40 -9.04 18.53 23.44
CA ALA A 40 -9.61 19.62 22.67
C ALA A 40 -11.11 19.83 22.92
N GLY A 41 -11.76 19.02 23.76
CA GLY A 41 -13.18 19.20 24.09
C GLY A 41 -14.11 18.91 22.90
N CYS A 42 -13.74 17.98 22.02
CA CYS A 42 -14.67 17.45 21.03
C CYS A 42 -15.90 16.88 21.75
N ARG A 43 -17.08 17.16 21.21
CA ARG A 43 -18.37 16.80 21.78
C ARG A 43 -18.96 15.54 21.18
N VAL A 44 -18.49 15.14 19.99
CA VAL A 44 -18.89 13.93 19.29
C VAL A 44 -17.68 13.37 18.54
N GLY A 45 -17.49 12.04 18.60
CA GLY A 45 -16.54 11.32 17.77
C GLY A 45 -17.25 10.67 16.58
N VAL A 46 -16.67 10.75 15.39
CA VAL A 46 -17.20 10.12 14.18
C VAL A 46 -16.10 9.27 13.57
N VAL A 47 -16.35 7.97 13.39
CA VAL A 47 -15.49 7.04 12.64
C VAL A 47 -16.20 6.75 11.31
N SER A 48 -15.66 7.26 10.20
CA SER A 48 -16.31 7.17 8.87
C SER A 48 -15.94 5.90 8.09
N GLY A 49 -15.81 4.75 8.77
CA GLY A 49 -15.58 3.44 8.15
C GLY A 49 -14.12 2.98 8.11
N ASP A 50 -13.94 1.71 7.74
CA ASP A 50 -12.68 0.97 7.63
C ASP A 50 -11.85 1.05 8.93
N SER A 51 -12.50 0.75 10.05
CA SER A 51 -11.87 0.65 11.38
C SER A 51 -10.90 -0.52 11.45
N THR A 52 -11.15 -1.59 10.70
CA THR A 52 -10.32 -2.79 10.57
C THR A 52 -9.75 -2.91 9.16
N ASP A 53 -8.57 -3.48 9.03
CA ASP A 53 -7.90 -3.69 7.72
C ASP A 53 -8.52 -4.85 6.92
N HIS A 54 -9.11 -5.80 7.63
CA HIS A 54 -9.81 -6.96 7.11
C HIS A 54 -10.62 -7.56 8.25
N ARG A 55 -11.37 -8.64 7.97
CA ARG A 55 -12.04 -9.42 9.01
C ARG A 55 -11.06 -9.81 10.12
N LEU A 56 -11.29 -9.30 11.33
CA LEU A 56 -10.51 -9.67 12.51
C LEU A 56 -11.21 -10.75 13.32
N ASP A 57 -10.45 -11.75 13.78
CA ASP A 57 -10.94 -12.66 14.80
C ASP A 57 -11.08 -11.95 16.16
N ALA A 58 -12.10 -12.33 16.93
CA ALA A 58 -12.43 -11.72 18.21
C ALA A 58 -11.28 -11.74 19.24
N HIS A 59 -10.40 -12.74 19.15
CA HIS A 59 -9.27 -12.92 20.06
C HIS A 59 -8.02 -12.12 19.65
N THR A 60 -8.04 -11.43 18.51
CA THR A 60 -6.86 -10.69 18.05
C THR A 60 -6.58 -9.49 18.96
N PRO A 61 -5.30 -9.22 19.31
CA PRO A 61 -4.94 -8.02 20.06
C PRO A 61 -5.35 -6.72 19.36
N ALA A 62 -5.41 -6.71 18.03
CA ALA A 62 -5.81 -5.57 17.23
C ALA A 62 -7.27 -5.17 17.50
N LEU A 63 -8.20 -6.13 17.52
CA LEU A 63 -9.60 -5.86 17.84
C LEU A 63 -9.75 -5.33 19.27
N ALA A 64 -9.05 -5.95 20.23
CA ALA A 64 -9.07 -5.50 21.61
C ALA A 64 -8.50 -4.08 21.78
N ALA A 65 -7.46 -3.72 21.04
CA ALA A 65 -6.90 -2.37 21.06
C ALA A 65 -7.89 -1.34 20.49
N LEU A 66 -8.48 -1.62 19.33
CA LEU A 66 -9.53 -0.78 18.74
C LEU A 66 -10.70 -0.59 19.72
N ALA A 67 -11.20 -1.67 20.32
CA ALA A 67 -12.27 -1.62 21.30
C ALA A 67 -11.91 -0.73 22.51
N ARG A 68 -10.67 -0.79 23.02
CA ARG A 68 -10.23 0.12 24.10
C ARG A 68 -10.26 1.58 23.67
N ARG A 69 -9.86 1.91 22.44
CA ARG A 69 -9.88 3.30 21.94
C ARG A 69 -11.30 3.82 21.73
N ILE A 70 -12.21 3.00 21.21
CA ILE A 70 -13.62 3.35 21.10
C ILE A 70 -14.28 3.49 22.48
N HIS A 71 -13.98 2.56 23.41
CA HIS A 71 -14.43 2.65 24.80
C HIS A 71 -13.95 3.95 25.45
N GLN A 72 -12.68 4.32 25.26
CA GLN A 72 -12.11 5.58 25.74
C GLN A 72 -12.83 6.80 25.15
N LEU A 73 -13.15 6.83 23.85
CA LEU A 73 -13.96 7.91 23.28
C LEU A 73 -15.35 7.96 23.94
N SER A 74 -16.02 6.81 24.06
CA SER A 74 -17.36 6.69 24.63
C SER A 74 -17.45 7.08 26.11
N ALA A 75 -16.32 7.10 26.83
CA ALA A 75 -16.21 7.63 28.18
C ALA A 75 -16.39 9.16 28.25
N HIS A 76 -16.13 9.86 27.14
CA HIS A 76 -16.03 11.33 27.08
C HIS A 76 -16.99 11.99 26.10
N MET A 77 -17.45 11.28 25.07
CA MET A 77 -18.36 11.79 24.05
C MET A 77 -19.17 10.67 23.37
N PRO A 78 -20.37 10.96 22.84
CA PRO A 78 -21.07 10.06 21.93
C PRO A 78 -20.20 9.76 20.71
N VAL A 79 -20.27 8.51 20.23
CA VAL A 79 -19.49 8.04 19.08
C VAL A 79 -20.44 7.53 18.01
N LEU A 80 -20.29 7.99 16.78
CA LEU A 80 -20.93 7.41 15.60
C LEU A 80 -19.88 6.64 14.80
N MET A 81 -20.11 5.35 14.56
CA MET A 81 -19.29 4.52 13.67
C MET A 81 -20.10 4.16 12.45
N LEU A 82 -19.62 4.54 11.27
CA LEU A 82 -20.22 4.21 10.00
C LEU A 82 -19.64 2.89 9.49
N GLN A 83 -20.49 2.02 8.96
CA GLN A 83 -20.06 0.83 8.22
C GLN A 83 -19.26 1.23 6.98
N GLY A 84 -17.97 0.87 6.96
CA GLY A 84 -17.09 0.97 5.79
C GLY A 84 -17.26 -0.21 4.84
N THR A 85 -16.22 -0.49 4.08
CA THR A 85 -16.25 -1.52 3.03
C THR A 85 -16.38 -2.93 3.62
N PHE A 86 -17.08 -3.83 2.93
CA PHE A 86 -17.34 -5.18 3.46
C PHE A 86 -16.10 -6.10 3.46
N SER A 87 -15.06 -5.76 2.71
CA SER A 87 -13.76 -6.48 2.77
C SER A 87 -13.01 -6.17 4.05
N HIS A 88 -13.07 -4.92 4.51
CA HIS A 88 -12.47 -4.43 5.74
C HIS A 88 -13.32 -4.82 6.96
N GLU A 89 -14.62 -4.52 6.89
CA GLU A 89 -15.60 -4.67 7.97
C GLU A 89 -16.80 -5.49 7.46
N PRO A 90 -16.78 -6.83 7.51
CA PRO A 90 -17.97 -7.62 7.16
C PRO A 90 -19.20 -7.20 7.98
N PRO A 91 -20.42 -7.22 7.42
CA PRO A 91 -21.62 -6.82 8.16
C PRO A 91 -21.74 -7.52 9.52
N GLY A 92 -22.05 -6.75 10.56
CA GLY A 92 -22.10 -7.20 11.95
C GLY A 92 -20.78 -7.10 12.72
N THR A 93 -19.65 -6.81 12.05
CA THR A 93 -18.36 -6.57 12.73
C THR A 93 -18.46 -5.40 13.71
N LEU A 94 -19.21 -4.35 13.34
CA LEU A 94 -19.32 -3.14 14.14
C LEU A 94 -20.27 -3.27 15.34
N ASP A 95 -21.16 -4.27 15.36
CA ASP A 95 -22.19 -4.43 16.39
C ASP A 95 -21.59 -4.58 17.80
N ILE A 96 -20.41 -5.20 17.90
CA ILE A 96 -19.71 -5.35 19.17
C ILE A 96 -19.35 -4.00 19.79
N PHE A 97 -19.10 -2.97 18.96
CA PHE A 97 -18.73 -1.64 19.46
C PHE A 97 -19.94 -0.89 20.03
N ALA A 98 -21.16 -1.22 19.60
CA ALA A 98 -22.37 -0.72 20.26
C ALA A 98 -22.46 -1.18 21.71
N LEU A 99 -21.93 -2.37 22.01
CA LEU A 99 -22.01 -3.01 23.33
C LEU A 99 -20.93 -2.54 24.33
N ILE A 100 -19.86 -1.90 23.85
CA ILE A 100 -18.74 -1.47 24.72
C ILE A 100 -18.85 -0.02 25.21
N GLY A 101 -19.93 0.70 24.85
CA GLY A 101 -20.14 2.08 25.29
C GLY A 101 -20.06 2.22 26.82
N GLU A 102 -19.39 3.27 27.29
CA GLU A 102 -19.32 3.60 28.72
C GLU A 102 -20.41 4.61 29.11
N ARG A 103 -20.04 5.90 29.21
CA ARG A 103 -20.94 6.98 29.66
C ARG A 103 -21.82 7.50 28.53
N HIS A 104 -21.31 7.39 27.30
CA HIS A 104 -21.99 7.82 26.09
C HIS A 104 -22.17 6.65 25.14
N HIS A 105 -23.22 6.74 24.33
CA HIS A 105 -23.58 5.71 23.37
C HIS A 105 -22.59 5.66 22.21
N VAL A 106 -22.30 4.44 21.76
CA VAL A 106 -21.69 4.16 20.47
C VAL A 106 -22.81 3.74 19.52
N TYR A 107 -23.07 4.55 18.50
CA TYR A 107 -24.08 4.29 17.48
C TYR A 107 -23.44 3.75 16.21
N ILE A 108 -23.99 2.64 15.72
CA ILE A 108 -23.53 2.01 14.47
C ILE A 108 -24.48 2.41 13.35
N ALA A 109 -23.94 3.08 12.33
CA ALA A 109 -24.66 3.46 11.13
C ALA A 109 -24.32 2.48 10.00
N ASP A 110 -25.11 1.41 9.92
CA ASP A 110 -24.94 0.28 8.98
C ASP A 110 -25.93 0.30 7.80
N ARG A 111 -26.88 1.24 7.80
CA ARG A 111 -27.84 1.49 6.71
C ARG A 111 -27.88 2.96 6.30
N THR A 112 -28.44 3.26 5.13
CA THR A 112 -28.72 4.63 4.70
C THR A 112 -29.90 5.21 5.48
N HIS A 113 -29.65 6.22 6.32
CA HIS A 113 -30.68 6.87 7.14
C HIS A 113 -30.21 8.20 7.75
N GLN A 114 -31.11 8.89 8.46
CA GLN A 114 -30.74 10.01 9.31
C GLN A 114 -30.78 9.63 10.79
N VAL A 115 -29.88 10.18 11.60
CA VAL A 115 -29.85 9.96 13.05
C VAL A 115 -29.60 11.27 13.78
N ALA A 116 -30.47 11.60 14.73
CA ALA A 116 -30.35 12.78 15.56
C ALA A 116 -29.57 12.47 16.84
N LEU A 117 -28.77 13.41 17.33
CA LEU A 117 -28.18 13.36 18.65
C LEU A 117 -28.93 14.32 19.57
N CYS A 118 -29.67 13.78 20.53
CA CYS A 118 -30.47 14.52 21.50
C CYS A 118 -30.00 14.17 22.91
N GLY A 119 -29.53 15.15 23.68
CA GLY A 119 -29.15 14.92 25.08
C GLY A 119 -28.07 13.84 25.28
N GLY A 120 -27.25 13.58 24.25
CA GLY A 120 -26.23 12.51 24.26
C GLY A 120 -26.70 11.13 23.79
N ALA A 121 -27.98 10.97 23.43
CA ALA A 121 -28.54 9.74 22.87
C ALA A 121 -28.78 9.88 21.36
N PHE A 122 -28.51 8.80 20.61
CA PHE A 122 -28.78 8.74 19.18
C PHE A 122 -30.18 8.22 18.91
N VAL A 123 -30.97 8.96 18.12
CA VAL A 123 -32.33 8.60 17.73
C VAL A 123 -32.41 8.51 16.21
N PRO A 124 -32.57 7.30 15.62
CA PRO A 124 -32.61 7.14 14.18
C PRO A 124 -34.00 7.41 13.58
N SER A 125 -34.03 7.86 12.33
CA SER A 125 -35.26 7.91 11.52
C SER A 125 -35.79 6.50 11.24
N ALA A 126 -37.12 6.32 11.16
CA ALA A 126 -37.70 5.02 10.86
C ALA A 126 -37.32 4.53 9.46
N HIS A 127 -37.12 5.46 8.52
CA HIS A 127 -36.72 5.17 7.13
C HIS A 127 -35.43 5.92 6.76
N ALA A 128 -35.23 6.23 5.49
CA ALA A 128 -34.01 6.83 4.96
C ALA A 128 -33.80 8.29 5.40
N VAL A 129 -34.89 9.02 5.62
CA VAL A 129 -34.87 10.40 6.12
C VAL A 129 -35.94 10.56 7.17
N PHE A 130 -35.78 11.55 8.05
CA PHE A 130 -36.86 11.94 8.95
C PHE A 130 -38.01 12.57 8.16
N THR A 131 -39.23 12.21 8.54
CA THR A 131 -40.42 12.96 8.21
C THR A 131 -40.57 14.16 9.15
N LEU A 132 -41.30 15.19 8.72
CA LEU A 132 -41.62 16.33 9.58
C LEU A 132 -42.36 15.92 10.86
N THR A 133 -43.21 14.89 10.78
CA THR A 133 -43.92 14.35 11.94
C THR A 133 -42.95 13.73 12.94
N GLU A 134 -42.00 12.92 12.46
CA GLU A 134 -40.96 12.35 13.33
C GLU A 134 -40.09 13.45 13.96
N LEU A 135 -39.71 14.50 13.21
CA LEU A 135 -38.93 15.61 13.78
C LEU A 135 -39.69 16.37 14.86
N HIS A 136 -40.96 16.69 14.64
CA HIS A 136 -41.77 17.36 15.65
C HIS A 136 -41.94 16.50 16.91
N GLN A 137 -42.15 15.19 16.74
CA GLN A 137 -42.26 14.27 17.87
C GLN A 137 -40.93 14.15 18.62
N LEU A 138 -39.82 14.00 17.90
CA LEU A 138 -38.47 13.98 18.47
C LEU A 138 -38.19 15.23 19.31
N ILE A 139 -38.49 16.41 18.78
CA ILE A 139 -38.26 17.67 19.49
C ILE A 139 -39.17 17.78 20.73
N ALA A 140 -40.40 17.27 20.65
CA ALA A 140 -41.33 17.29 21.77
C ALA A 140 -40.92 16.32 22.90
N ASP A 141 -40.42 15.14 22.56
CA ASP A 141 -40.10 14.08 23.51
C ASP A 141 -38.68 14.20 24.08
N GLU A 142 -37.69 14.45 23.20
CA GLU A 142 -36.25 14.40 23.52
C GLU A 142 -35.59 15.80 23.53
N GLY A 143 -36.30 16.83 23.09
CA GLY A 143 -35.78 18.18 22.91
C GLY A 143 -35.08 18.41 21.57
N THR A 144 -34.62 19.64 21.34
CA THR A 144 -33.96 20.02 20.08
C THR A 144 -32.63 19.26 19.91
N PRO A 145 -32.42 18.57 18.78
CA PRO A 145 -31.15 17.89 18.50
C PRO A 145 -29.97 18.85 18.47
N ASP A 146 -28.83 18.41 19.01
CA ASP A 146 -27.56 19.13 18.91
C ASP A 146 -27.04 19.14 17.46
N VAL A 147 -27.26 18.00 16.78
CA VAL A 147 -26.88 17.72 15.40
C VAL A 147 -27.71 16.56 14.84
N VAL A 148 -27.98 16.59 13.54
CA VAL A 148 -28.53 15.45 12.79
C VAL A 148 -27.50 14.98 11.77
N PHE A 149 -27.21 13.68 11.80
CA PHE A 149 -26.33 13.01 10.86
C PHE A 149 -27.13 12.42 9.69
N THR A 150 -26.69 12.65 8.46
CA THR A 150 -27.14 11.96 7.24
C THR A 150 -26.10 10.89 6.90
N CYS A 151 -26.44 9.63 7.15
CA CYS A 151 -25.50 8.51 7.07
C CYS A 151 -25.67 7.74 5.75
N VAL A 152 -24.55 7.54 5.05
CA VAL A 152 -24.45 6.73 3.83
C VAL A 152 -23.30 5.73 4.00
N PRO A 153 -23.56 4.54 4.58
CA PRO A 153 -22.53 3.51 4.67
C PRO A 153 -22.20 2.95 3.28
N THR A 154 -21.13 2.17 3.18
CA THR A 154 -20.77 1.53 1.91
C THR A 154 -21.92 0.66 1.39
N VAL A 155 -22.26 0.84 0.11
CA VAL A 155 -23.35 0.12 -0.55
C VAL A 155 -22.83 -1.10 -1.31
N ASN A 156 -23.58 -2.21 -1.24
CA ASN A 156 -23.20 -3.42 -1.96
C ASN A 156 -23.49 -3.28 -3.46
N LYS A 157 -22.43 -3.01 -4.25
CA LYS A 157 -22.53 -2.91 -5.72
C LYS A 157 -23.08 -4.18 -6.36
N ALA A 158 -22.84 -5.36 -5.81
CA ALA A 158 -23.37 -6.63 -6.35
C ALA A 158 -24.89 -6.74 -6.22
N VAL A 159 -25.46 -6.23 -5.11
CA VAL A 159 -26.91 -6.18 -4.92
C VAL A 159 -27.56 -5.29 -5.98
N LEU A 160 -26.96 -4.14 -6.26
CA LEU A 160 -27.46 -3.25 -7.32
C LEU A 160 -27.23 -3.82 -8.72
N ALA A 161 -26.07 -4.43 -8.98
CA ALA A 161 -25.76 -5.11 -10.23
C ALA A 161 -26.75 -6.25 -10.55
N SER A 162 -27.23 -6.96 -9.53
CA SER A 162 -28.24 -8.00 -9.71
C SER A 162 -29.59 -7.46 -10.21
N ALA A 163 -29.91 -6.20 -9.91
CA ALA A 163 -31.15 -5.54 -10.30
C ALA A 163 -31.06 -4.79 -11.64
N VAL A 164 -29.91 -4.15 -11.93
CA VAL A 164 -29.74 -3.25 -13.10
C VAL A 164 -28.74 -3.73 -14.15
N GLY A 165 -28.08 -4.88 -13.89
CA GLY A 165 -27.00 -5.42 -14.70
C GLY A 165 -25.62 -4.83 -14.34
N VAL A 166 -24.56 -5.64 -14.47
CA VAL A 166 -23.18 -5.29 -14.06
C VAL A 166 -22.67 -4.02 -14.74
N ALA A 167 -22.92 -3.84 -16.04
CA ALA A 167 -22.44 -2.70 -16.81
C ALA A 167 -23.04 -1.35 -16.36
N ASN A 168 -24.22 -1.35 -15.75
CA ASN A 168 -24.91 -0.14 -15.29
C ASN A 168 -24.85 0.05 -13.78
N ALA A 169 -24.25 -0.91 -13.05
CA ALA A 169 -24.31 -0.94 -11.59
C ALA A 169 -23.68 0.32 -10.97
N ALA A 170 -22.51 0.74 -11.44
CA ALA A 170 -21.82 1.92 -10.90
C ALA A 170 -22.61 3.21 -11.12
N THR A 171 -23.15 3.44 -12.32
CA THR A 171 -24.01 4.60 -12.62
C THR A 171 -25.30 4.55 -11.80
N ALA A 172 -25.94 3.40 -11.69
CA ALA A 172 -27.16 3.23 -10.90
C ALA A 172 -26.94 3.47 -9.40
N VAL A 173 -25.78 3.07 -8.86
CA VAL A 173 -25.36 3.39 -7.49
C VAL A 173 -25.28 4.90 -7.33
N GLY A 174 -24.54 5.59 -8.21
CA GLY A 174 -24.36 7.04 -8.16
C GLY A 174 -25.70 7.80 -8.26
N ASP A 175 -26.59 7.39 -9.15
CA ASP A 175 -27.93 7.99 -9.32
C ASP A 175 -28.80 7.78 -8.09
N HIS A 176 -28.79 6.57 -7.51
CA HIS A 176 -29.56 6.25 -6.31
C HIS A 176 -29.07 7.04 -5.09
N LEU A 177 -27.75 7.11 -4.89
CA LEU A 177 -27.14 7.90 -3.83
C LEU A 177 -27.40 9.40 -4.04
N GLY A 178 -27.31 9.89 -5.27
CA GLY A 178 -27.64 11.27 -5.61
C GLY A 178 -29.09 11.63 -5.28
N ALA A 179 -30.05 10.75 -5.61
CA ALA A 179 -31.45 10.94 -5.28
C ALA A 179 -31.70 10.93 -3.77
N TYR A 180 -31.04 10.03 -3.04
CA TYR A 180 -31.09 10.01 -1.58
C TYR A 180 -30.55 11.31 -0.97
N LEU A 181 -29.37 11.75 -1.39
CA LEU A 181 -28.73 12.97 -0.88
C LEU A 181 -29.61 14.19 -1.17
N ALA A 182 -30.20 14.30 -2.36
CA ALA A 182 -31.14 15.38 -2.66
C ALA A 182 -32.39 15.34 -1.74
N ALA A 183 -32.96 14.15 -1.48
CA ALA A 183 -34.09 14.00 -0.57
C ALA A 183 -33.73 14.36 0.88
N ALA A 184 -32.56 13.91 1.36
CA ALA A 184 -32.03 14.29 2.67
C ALA A 184 -31.75 15.80 2.73
N GLY A 185 -31.31 16.41 1.63
CA GLY A 185 -31.09 17.84 1.47
C GLY A 185 -32.32 18.69 1.78
N VAL A 186 -33.51 18.25 1.35
CA VAL A 186 -34.77 18.93 1.68
C VAL A 186 -35.00 18.98 3.20
N ILE A 187 -34.72 17.87 3.90
CA ILE A 187 -34.86 17.78 5.36
C ILE A 187 -33.76 18.57 6.07
N ASN A 188 -32.52 18.49 5.61
CA ASN A 188 -31.38 19.21 6.18
C ASN A 188 -31.55 20.73 6.09
N GLN A 189 -32.14 21.24 5.00
CA GLN A 189 -32.51 22.64 4.92
C GLN A 189 -33.54 23.02 6.01
N GLN A 190 -34.57 22.21 6.23
CA GLN A 190 -35.56 22.48 7.28
C GLN A 190 -34.92 22.48 8.67
N LEU A 191 -34.07 21.50 8.96
CA LEU A 191 -33.30 21.42 10.21
C LEU A 191 -32.44 22.68 10.42
N ARG A 192 -31.74 23.15 9.38
CA ARG A 192 -30.96 24.38 9.45
C ARG A 192 -31.83 25.61 9.75
N HIS A 193 -33.02 25.72 9.17
CA HIS A 193 -33.96 26.81 9.50
C HIS A 193 -34.44 26.75 10.95
N MET A 194 -34.44 25.56 11.57
CA MET A 194 -34.71 25.37 12.99
C MET A 194 -33.48 25.62 13.88
N GLY A 195 -32.34 26.02 13.30
CA GLY A 195 -31.08 26.21 14.02
C GLY A 195 -30.37 24.91 14.41
N ILE A 196 -30.74 23.78 13.80
CA ILE A 196 -30.12 22.47 14.05
C ILE A 196 -28.96 22.26 13.07
N ARG A 197 -27.85 21.75 13.59
CA ARG A 197 -26.65 21.44 12.80
C ARG A 197 -26.86 20.16 11.99
N THR A 198 -26.29 20.12 10.79
CA THR A 198 -26.44 19.00 9.86
C THR A 198 -25.08 18.48 9.42
N VAL A 199 -24.85 17.18 9.58
CA VAL A 199 -23.58 16.54 9.23
C VAL A 199 -23.84 15.34 8.32
N GLY A 200 -23.21 15.27 7.16
CA GLY A 200 -23.17 14.05 6.34
C GLY A 200 -22.03 13.14 6.79
N VAL A 201 -22.21 11.83 6.77
CA VAL A 201 -21.13 10.85 7.02
C VAL A 201 -21.22 9.76 5.97
N SER A 202 -20.13 9.49 5.25
CA SER A 202 -20.08 8.45 4.23
C SER A 202 -18.70 7.82 4.11
N HIS A 203 -18.65 6.62 3.53
CA HIS A 203 -17.41 5.93 3.19
C HIS A 203 -17.44 5.52 1.71
N GLY A 204 -16.67 6.22 0.87
CA GLY A 204 -16.66 5.97 -0.57
C GLY A 204 -15.90 7.04 -1.35
N THR A 205 -15.83 6.86 -2.67
CA THR A 205 -14.98 7.67 -3.55
C THR A 205 -15.70 8.85 -4.17
N VAL A 206 -15.10 10.04 -4.07
CA VAL A 206 -15.51 11.25 -4.81
C VAL A 206 -14.75 11.33 -6.13
N ASN A 207 -15.47 11.54 -7.22
CA ASN A 207 -14.86 11.73 -8.55
C ASN A 207 -13.83 12.87 -8.54
N GLY A 208 -12.62 12.57 -9.03
CA GLY A 208 -11.52 13.54 -9.12
C GLY A 208 -10.78 13.80 -7.80
N CYS A 209 -11.09 13.06 -6.72
CA CYS A 209 -10.28 13.08 -5.51
C CYS A 209 -8.84 12.60 -5.80
N GLN A 210 -7.90 13.05 -4.98
CA GLN A 210 -6.50 12.62 -5.10
C GLN A 210 -6.24 11.44 -4.18
N THR A 211 -5.64 10.38 -4.71
CA THR A 211 -5.15 9.26 -3.89
C THR A 211 -4.00 9.69 -2.98
N GLU A 212 -3.69 8.84 -2.03
CA GLU A 212 -2.51 8.87 -1.17
C GLU A 212 -1.18 8.82 -1.92
N HIS A 213 -1.18 8.53 -3.23
CA HIS A 213 -0.01 8.64 -4.09
C HIS A 213 -0.04 9.86 -5.02
N GLY A 214 -1.03 10.75 -4.86
CA GLY A 214 -1.15 11.97 -5.65
C GLY A 214 -1.72 11.77 -7.05
N VAL A 215 -2.26 10.58 -7.34
CA VAL A 215 -2.91 10.29 -8.61
C VAL A 215 -4.38 10.69 -8.48
N PRO A 216 -4.91 11.53 -9.38
CA PRO A 216 -6.35 11.77 -9.43
C PRO A 216 -7.07 10.46 -9.74
N MET A 217 -8.06 10.09 -8.94
CA MET A 217 -8.89 8.93 -9.28
C MET A 217 -9.76 9.26 -10.51
N ALA A 218 -9.52 8.52 -11.59
CA ALA A 218 -10.30 8.56 -12.82
C ALA A 218 -10.90 7.18 -13.05
N GLY A 219 -12.21 7.11 -13.33
CA GLY A 219 -12.94 5.85 -13.48
C GLY A 219 -14.45 6.05 -13.38
N PHE A 220 -15.22 4.99 -13.68
CA PHE A 220 -16.68 4.99 -13.53
C PHE A 220 -17.13 4.45 -12.15
N ASP A 221 -16.20 3.97 -11.32
CA ASP A 221 -16.50 3.33 -10.03
C ASP A 221 -16.68 4.30 -8.86
N HIS A 222 -16.69 5.61 -9.12
CA HIS A 222 -16.94 6.63 -8.09
C HIS A 222 -18.39 6.56 -7.60
N GLU A 223 -18.57 6.61 -6.29
CA GLU A 223 -19.90 6.57 -5.68
C GLU A 223 -20.51 7.98 -5.60
N PHE A 224 -19.66 9.00 -5.53
CA PHE A 224 -20.08 10.38 -5.32
C PHE A 224 -19.53 11.33 -6.38
N THR A 225 -20.38 12.30 -6.75
CA THR A 225 -19.92 13.56 -7.30
C THR A 225 -19.89 14.60 -6.18
N ILE A 226 -18.96 15.55 -6.26
CA ILE A 226 -18.92 16.63 -5.26
C ILE A 226 -20.22 17.46 -5.25
N GLY A 227 -20.87 17.60 -6.41
CA GLY A 227 -22.18 18.24 -6.53
C GLY A 227 -23.24 17.52 -5.70
N ALA A 228 -23.38 16.21 -5.85
CA ALA A 228 -24.36 15.41 -5.10
C ALA A 228 -24.18 15.51 -3.58
N LEU A 229 -22.92 15.55 -3.10
CA LEU A 229 -22.64 15.74 -1.66
C LEU A 229 -23.11 17.11 -1.16
N PHE A 230 -22.94 18.17 -1.96
CA PHE A 230 -23.46 19.50 -1.61
C PHE A 230 -24.98 19.62 -1.75
N GLU A 231 -25.63 18.81 -2.60
CA GLU A 231 -27.10 18.70 -2.67
C GLU A 231 -27.70 18.05 -1.42
N ALA A 232 -26.90 17.36 -0.60
CA ALA A 232 -27.33 16.94 0.73
C ALA A 232 -27.55 18.10 1.70
N HIS A 233 -27.12 19.31 1.35
CA HIS A 233 -27.28 20.53 2.16
C HIS A 233 -26.80 20.42 3.62
N CYS A 234 -25.90 19.49 3.94
CA CYS A 234 -25.25 19.43 5.24
C CYS A 234 -24.32 20.63 5.46
N ASP A 235 -24.11 21.03 6.71
CA ASP A 235 -23.10 22.04 7.09
C ASP A 235 -21.69 21.46 6.91
N ALA A 236 -21.48 20.24 7.41
CA ALA A 236 -20.27 19.46 7.20
C ALA A 236 -20.60 18.12 6.53
N PHE A 237 -19.69 17.59 5.71
CA PHE A 237 -19.80 16.23 5.17
C PHE A 237 -18.46 15.50 5.38
N MET A 238 -18.49 14.51 6.26
CA MET A 238 -17.36 13.72 6.71
C MET A 238 -17.24 12.46 5.86
N LEU A 239 -16.15 12.35 5.09
CA LEU A 239 -15.90 11.21 4.22
C LEU A 239 -14.76 10.32 4.75
N GLY A 240 -14.86 9.02 4.48
CA GLY A 240 -13.78 8.03 4.57
C GLY A 240 -13.53 7.33 3.25
N HIS A 241 -12.54 6.43 3.19
CA HIS A 241 -12.08 5.59 2.05
C HIS A 241 -10.80 6.10 1.38
N ILE A 242 -10.65 7.43 1.29
CA ILE A 242 -9.47 8.02 0.65
C ILE A 242 -8.43 8.35 1.71
N HIS A 243 -7.28 7.67 1.64
CA HIS A 243 -6.21 7.76 2.63
C HIS A 243 -5.44 9.09 2.61
N ARG A 244 -5.83 10.04 1.75
CA ARG A 244 -5.27 11.38 1.69
C ARG A 244 -6.26 12.43 2.20
N SER A 245 -5.80 13.23 3.17
CA SER A 245 -6.51 14.41 3.63
C SER A 245 -6.76 15.40 2.49
N GLN A 246 -8.01 15.80 2.30
CA GLN A 246 -8.42 16.79 1.30
C GLN A 246 -9.82 17.30 1.60
N GLN A 247 -10.14 18.52 1.14
CA GLN A 247 -11.43 19.16 1.40
C GLN A 247 -11.90 20.03 0.23
N TRP A 248 -13.21 20.21 0.17
CA TRP A 248 -13.92 21.12 -0.73
C TRP A 248 -14.87 21.99 0.07
N GLU A 249 -15.02 23.24 -0.34
CA GLU A 249 -15.90 24.20 0.31
C GLU A 249 -16.86 24.83 -0.70
N ARG A 250 -18.11 25.03 -0.29
CA ARG A 250 -19.11 25.77 -1.05
C ARG A 250 -20.07 26.47 -0.10
N GLU A 251 -20.11 27.80 -0.16
CA GLU A 251 -21.08 28.63 0.58
C GLU A 251 -21.08 28.33 2.09
N GLY A 252 -19.89 28.26 2.71
CA GLY A 252 -19.71 27.96 4.13
C GLY A 252 -19.89 26.49 4.53
N ARG A 253 -20.29 25.61 3.60
CA ARG A 253 -20.38 24.16 3.81
C ARG A 253 -19.08 23.49 3.38
N VAL A 254 -18.67 22.46 4.10
CA VAL A 254 -17.39 21.78 3.86
C VAL A 254 -17.59 20.27 3.73
N VAL A 255 -16.96 19.69 2.71
CA VAL A 255 -16.86 18.23 2.49
C VAL A 255 -15.39 17.86 2.62
N ALA A 256 -15.04 16.86 3.43
CA ALA A 256 -13.62 16.51 3.61
C ALA A 256 -13.37 15.04 3.92
N TYR A 257 -12.22 14.56 3.46
CA TYR A 257 -11.57 13.33 3.92
C TYR A 257 -10.47 13.70 4.91
N PRO A 258 -10.34 12.98 6.05
CA PRO A 258 -9.22 13.14 6.97
C PRO A 258 -7.96 12.45 6.45
N GLY A 259 -8.11 11.50 5.53
CA GLY A 259 -7.07 10.53 5.22
C GLY A 259 -7.05 9.38 6.22
N SER A 260 -6.08 8.49 6.06
CA SER A 260 -5.83 7.41 7.02
C SER A 260 -5.21 7.95 8.30
N ILE A 261 -5.52 7.28 9.42
CA ILE A 261 -5.04 7.71 10.74
C ILE A 261 -3.52 7.59 10.88
N GLY A 262 -2.91 6.62 10.17
CA GLY A 262 -1.47 6.37 10.12
C GLY A 262 -1.02 6.05 8.69
N ARG A 263 0.25 5.67 8.53
CA ARG A 263 0.78 5.18 7.25
C ARG A 263 0.70 3.67 7.17
N PHE A 264 -0.02 3.15 6.18
CA PHE A 264 -0.21 1.72 5.97
C PHE A 264 0.43 1.22 4.67
N HIS A 265 0.70 2.13 3.74
CA HIS A 265 1.33 1.87 2.46
C HIS A 265 2.61 2.68 2.26
N TYR A 266 3.54 2.10 1.52
CA TYR A 266 4.79 2.76 1.20
C TYR A 266 4.62 3.81 0.10
N GLY A 267 5.04 5.05 0.39
CA GLY A 267 4.99 6.16 -0.58
C GLY A 267 3.71 7.00 -0.48
N GLU A 268 2.94 6.85 0.59
CA GLU A 268 1.84 7.76 0.90
C GLU A 268 2.35 9.19 1.10
N ILE A 269 1.70 10.16 0.45
CA ILE A 269 2.05 11.58 0.52
C ILE A 269 1.16 12.34 1.51
N GLY A 270 1.68 13.47 1.99
CA GLY A 270 0.98 14.33 2.94
C GLY A 270 1.06 13.85 4.39
N GLU A 271 0.48 14.65 5.27
CA GLU A 271 0.33 14.31 6.69
C GLU A 271 -0.82 13.31 6.89
N LYS A 272 -0.73 12.55 7.98
CA LYS A 272 -1.76 11.62 8.45
C LYS A 272 -2.35 12.17 9.72
N GLY A 273 -3.61 11.89 10.00
CA GLY A 273 -4.29 12.55 11.09
C GLY A 273 -5.77 12.29 11.17
N TYR A 274 -6.44 13.15 11.92
CA TYR A 274 -7.88 13.21 12.00
C TYR A 274 -8.33 14.66 11.77
N LEU A 275 -9.59 14.87 11.37
CA LEU A 275 -10.13 16.23 11.23
C LEU A 275 -10.84 16.65 12.50
N GLN A 276 -10.44 17.81 13.03
CA GLN A 276 -11.23 18.52 14.03
C GLN A 276 -12.17 19.48 13.32
N TRP A 277 -13.47 19.32 13.56
CA TRP A 277 -14.52 20.13 12.95
C TRP A 277 -15.06 21.15 13.92
N GLN A 278 -15.47 22.31 13.40
CA GLN A 278 -16.37 23.25 14.08
C GLN A 278 -17.58 23.44 13.18
N VAL A 279 -18.76 23.09 13.69
CA VAL A 279 -20.01 23.08 12.92
C VAL A 279 -21.06 23.96 13.59
N SER A 280 -21.59 24.90 12.82
CA SER A 280 -22.73 25.74 13.18
C SER A 280 -23.78 25.66 12.07
N PRO A 281 -25.05 25.97 12.34
CA PRO A 281 -26.06 25.99 11.30
C PRO A 281 -25.66 26.95 10.17
N GLY A 282 -25.44 26.42 8.97
CA GLY A 282 -25.03 27.16 7.78
C GLY A 282 -23.52 27.37 7.60
N SER A 283 -22.67 26.91 8.52
CA SER A 283 -21.22 27.07 8.40
C SER A 283 -20.43 25.95 9.08
N ALA A 284 -19.40 25.45 8.41
CA ALA A 284 -18.46 24.50 8.99
C ALA A 284 -17.01 24.85 8.64
N SER A 285 -16.09 24.42 9.47
CA SER A 285 -14.66 24.39 9.17
C SER A 285 -14.04 23.09 9.67
N ALA A 286 -13.02 22.60 8.96
CA ALA A 286 -12.26 21.41 9.31
C ALA A 286 -10.77 21.76 9.35
N SER A 287 -10.07 21.26 10.36
CA SER A 287 -8.61 21.38 10.47
C SER A 287 -8.00 20.00 10.70
N LEU A 288 -7.02 19.63 9.88
CA LEU A 288 -6.23 18.41 10.09
C LEU A 288 -5.37 18.56 11.34
N VAL A 289 -5.47 17.59 12.24
CA VAL A 289 -4.57 17.43 13.37
C VAL A 289 -3.63 16.26 13.05
N PRO A 290 -2.35 16.53 12.79
CA PRO A 290 -1.40 15.48 12.42
C PRO A 290 -1.21 14.48 13.55
N THR A 291 -1.26 13.19 13.24
CA THR A 291 -0.89 12.12 14.18
C THR A 291 0.62 11.89 14.13
N PRO A 292 1.19 11.23 15.16
CA PRO A 292 2.60 10.84 15.18
C PRO A 292 2.88 9.63 14.27
N ALA A 293 2.30 9.65 13.06
CA ALA A 293 2.45 8.61 12.06
C ALA A 293 3.90 8.54 11.60
N ARG A 294 4.39 7.31 11.41
CA ARG A 294 5.78 7.10 11.01
C ARG A 294 6.01 7.66 9.62
N GLU A 295 7.20 8.18 9.39
CA GLU A 295 7.62 8.56 8.05
C GLU A 295 7.98 7.32 7.24
N THR A 296 7.85 7.44 5.92
CA THR A 296 8.25 6.41 4.98
C THR A 296 9.45 6.86 4.15
N ILE A 297 10.45 6.01 4.02
CA ILE A 297 11.61 6.18 3.13
C ILE A 297 11.52 5.10 2.05
N CYS A 298 11.34 5.51 0.79
CA CYS A 298 11.37 4.61 -0.36
C CYS A 298 12.65 4.86 -1.17
N LEU A 299 13.49 3.82 -1.33
CA LEU A 299 14.72 3.85 -2.10
C LEU A 299 14.59 2.90 -3.29
N ASP A 300 14.68 3.44 -4.49
CA ASP A 300 14.59 2.70 -5.74
C ASP A 300 15.93 2.76 -6.50
N PHE A 301 16.41 1.59 -6.93
CA PHE A 301 17.66 1.42 -7.69
C PHE A 301 17.41 0.69 -9.02
N ASP A 302 17.98 1.21 -10.10
CA ASP A 302 18.10 0.53 -11.38
C ASP A 302 19.53 -0.02 -11.51
N GLY A 303 19.71 -1.28 -11.13
CA GLY A 303 21.00 -1.90 -10.85
C GLY A 303 21.19 -2.29 -9.37
N PRO A 304 22.36 -2.83 -9.00
CA PRO A 304 22.67 -3.17 -7.61
C PRO A 304 22.51 -1.94 -6.69
N PRO A 305 21.99 -2.10 -5.45
CA PRO A 305 21.84 -0.99 -4.53
C PRO A 305 23.16 -0.29 -4.20
N ASP A 306 23.15 1.04 -4.19
CA ASP A 306 24.29 1.84 -3.74
C ASP A 306 24.38 1.81 -2.20
N MET A 307 25.36 1.09 -1.69
CA MET A 307 25.58 0.90 -0.26
C MET A 307 25.99 2.19 0.48
N GLU A 308 26.63 3.14 -0.21
CA GLU A 308 26.97 4.43 0.41
C GLU A 308 25.70 5.25 0.61
N ARG A 309 24.86 5.35 -0.43
CA ARG A 309 23.56 6.03 -0.35
C ARG A 309 22.65 5.39 0.71
N LEU A 310 22.63 4.06 0.80
CA LEU A 310 21.88 3.33 1.82
C LEU A 310 22.39 3.68 3.22
N SER A 311 23.71 3.67 3.44
CA SER A 311 24.33 4.00 4.72
C SER A 311 24.05 5.44 5.15
N GLN A 312 24.12 6.40 4.23
CA GLN A 312 23.76 7.79 4.51
C GLN A 312 22.29 7.93 4.93
N THR A 313 21.37 7.26 4.22
CA THR A 313 19.94 7.29 4.51
C THR A 313 19.61 6.61 5.84
N ALA A 314 20.28 5.50 6.14
CA ALA A 314 20.07 4.73 7.37
C ALA A 314 20.30 5.55 8.65
N ARG A 315 21.19 6.54 8.63
CA ARG A 315 21.47 7.43 9.79
C ARG A 315 20.23 8.17 10.29
N GLY A 316 19.28 8.46 9.40
CA GLY A 316 18.03 9.17 9.71
C GLY A 316 16.78 8.29 9.66
N SER A 317 16.93 6.97 9.69
CA SER A 317 15.83 6.00 9.48
C SER A 317 15.18 5.47 10.76
N ALA A 318 15.64 5.91 11.93
CA ALA A 318 15.15 5.42 13.21
C ALA A 318 13.62 5.65 13.37
N ASP A 319 12.89 4.60 13.77
CA ASP A 319 11.41 4.60 13.91
C ASP A 319 10.64 4.93 12.60
N LYS A 320 11.26 4.78 11.42
CA LYS A 320 10.62 4.98 10.11
C LYS A 320 10.33 3.65 9.41
N PHE A 321 9.40 3.67 8.46
CA PHE A 321 9.20 2.55 7.53
C PHE A 321 10.12 2.74 6.32
N VAL A 322 10.95 1.73 6.04
CA VAL A 322 11.92 1.79 4.96
C VAL A 322 11.60 0.73 3.92
N ARG A 323 11.47 1.12 2.66
CA ARG A 323 11.40 0.19 1.53
C ARG A 323 12.58 0.40 0.61
N VAL A 324 13.33 -0.68 0.37
CA VAL A 324 14.45 -0.71 -0.57
C VAL A 324 14.08 -1.63 -1.72
N ARG A 325 14.04 -1.08 -2.93
CA ARG A 325 13.76 -1.84 -4.15
C ARG A 325 14.89 -1.70 -5.15
N TRP A 326 15.19 -2.79 -5.83
CA TRP A 326 16.15 -2.76 -6.93
C TRP A 326 15.76 -3.69 -8.06
N THR A 327 16.21 -3.34 -9.27
CA THR A 327 16.12 -4.21 -10.44
C THR A 327 17.53 -4.58 -10.90
N VAL A 328 17.83 -5.88 -11.03
CA VAL A 328 19.13 -6.38 -11.52
C VAL A 328 18.95 -7.49 -12.53
N ASN A 329 19.88 -7.65 -13.47
CA ASN A 329 19.95 -8.85 -14.30
C ASN A 329 20.34 -10.07 -13.44
N GLU A 330 19.95 -11.27 -13.88
CA GLU A 330 20.28 -12.53 -13.21
C GLU A 330 21.77 -12.68 -12.88
N GLU A 331 22.65 -12.25 -13.79
CA GLU A 331 24.11 -12.28 -13.63
C GLU A 331 24.62 -11.39 -12.49
N HIS A 332 23.84 -10.38 -12.11
CA HIS A 332 24.19 -9.40 -11.08
C HIS A 332 23.50 -9.69 -9.74
N ARG A 333 22.71 -10.78 -9.63
CA ARG A 333 22.00 -11.15 -8.40
C ARG A 333 22.94 -11.29 -7.20
N GLN A 334 24.12 -11.85 -7.43
CA GLN A 334 25.15 -12.07 -6.41
C GLN A 334 25.87 -10.80 -5.94
N LEU A 335 25.66 -9.66 -6.62
CA LEU A 335 26.25 -8.38 -6.22
C LEU A 335 25.48 -7.68 -5.09
N VAL A 336 24.31 -8.22 -4.70
CA VAL A 336 23.46 -7.61 -3.69
C VAL A 336 23.53 -8.37 -2.37
N ASP A 337 24.13 -7.74 -1.37
CA ASP A 337 24.17 -8.23 0.00
C ASP A 337 22.94 -7.76 0.78
N ARG A 338 21.95 -8.63 0.90
CA ARG A 338 20.70 -8.35 1.64
C ARG A 338 20.92 -8.22 3.14
N GLU A 339 21.86 -8.95 3.71
CA GLU A 339 22.15 -8.93 5.14
C GLU A 339 22.82 -7.61 5.53
N ALA A 340 23.75 -7.12 4.69
CA ALA A 340 24.34 -5.81 4.87
C ALA A 340 23.29 -4.69 4.81
N ILE A 341 22.34 -4.76 3.88
CA ILE A 341 21.22 -3.81 3.81
C ILE A 341 20.37 -3.88 5.09
N ALA A 342 20.02 -5.09 5.54
CA ALA A 342 19.25 -5.27 6.78
C ALA A 342 19.98 -4.72 8.01
N ALA A 343 21.29 -4.93 8.11
CA ALA A 343 22.11 -4.42 9.20
C ALA A 343 22.10 -2.88 9.25
N LEU A 344 22.19 -2.20 8.10
CA LEU A 344 22.14 -0.74 8.01
C LEU A 344 20.83 -0.18 8.59
N PHE A 345 19.69 -0.79 8.28
CA PHE A 345 18.37 -0.33 8.70
C PHE A 345 17.82 -1.02 9.95
N SER A 346 18.68 -1.61 10.78
CA SER A 346 18.30 -2.29 12.04
C SER A 346 17.55 -1.41 13.05
N LYS A 347 17.64 -0.07 12.91
CA LYS A 347 16.92 0.91 13.74
C LYS A 347 15.58 1.37 13.14
N ALA A 348 15.28 1.00 11.90
CA ALA A 348 13.99 1.30 11.29
C ALA A 348 12.88 0.55 12.03
N ALA A 349 11.66 1.10 11.99
CA ALA A 349 10.50 0.41 12.53
C ALA A 349 10.14 -0.82 11.68
N GLU A 350 10.32 -0.70 10.37
CA GLU A 350 10.15 -1.79 9.41
C GLU A 350 11.12 -1.59 8.25
N LEU A 351 11.66 -2.70 7.73
CA LEU A 351 12.43 -2.74 6.50
C LEU A 351 11.78 -3.74 5.53
N LYS A 352 11.31 -3.24 4.38
CA LYS A 352 10.84 -4.06 3.27
C LYS A 352 11.86 -4.06 2.14
N ILE A 353 12.29 -5.24 1.74
CA ILE A 353 13.26 -5.46 0.66
C ILE A 353 12.55 -6.11 -0.54
N GLU A 354 12.52 -5.43 -1.69
CA GLU A 354 11.91 -5.96 -2.92
C GLU A 354 12.96 -6.04 -4.04
N ALA A 355 13.30 -7.26 -4.46
CA ALA A 355 14.25 -7.48 -5.54
C ALA A 355 13.53 -7.92 -6.81
N ARG A 356 13.79 -7.24 -7.92
CA ARG A 356 13.36 -7.66 -9.25
C ARG A 356 14.56 -8.18 -10.03
N VAL A 357 14.60 -9.48 -10.29
CA VAL A 357 15.65 -10.10 -11.11
C VAL A 357 15.12 -10.27 -12.53
N LEU A 358 15.74 -9.57 -13.48
CA LEU A 358 15.43 -9.73 -14.90
C LEU A 358 16.10 -11.02 -15.40
N PRO A 359 15.33 -11.99 -15.93
CA PRO A 359 15.89 -13.26 -16.40
C PRO A 359 16.82 -13.01 -17.59
N ALA A 360 17.93 -13.75 -17.65
CA ALA A 360 18.82 -13.71 -18.80
C ALA A 360 18.12 -14.34 -20.02
N VAL A 361 17.57 -13.52 -20.92
CA VAL A 361 17.02 -14.02 -22.19
C VAL A 361 18.18 -14.41 -23.09
N ARG A 362 18.60 -15.67 -23.00
CA ARG A 362 19.50 -16.28 -23.98
C ARG A 362 18.70 -16.58 -25.25
N SER A 363 18.68 -15.62 -26.17
CA SER A 363 18.21 -15.87 -27.54
C SER A 363 19.05 -17.00 -28.13
N ARG A 364 18.42 -18.13 -28.46
CA ARG A 364 19.05 -19.13 -29.33
C ARG A 364 19.21 -18.46 -30.69
N ALA A 365 20.44 -18.33 -31.16
CA ALA A 365 20.71 -17.69 -32.43
C ALA A 365 19.91 -18.37 -33.55
N GLU A 366 19.06 -17.59 -34.23
CA GLU A 366 18.10 -18.12 -35.19
C GLU A 366 18.83 -18.81 -36.35
N GLY A 367 18.37 -19.99 -36.72
CA GLY A 367 18.91 -20.75 -37.86
C GLY A 367 20.00 -21.76 -37.51
N ILE A 368 20.72 -21.65 -36.37
CA ILE A 368 21.72 -22.69 -35.99
C ILE A 368 21.06 -24.07 -35.87
N SER A 369 19.86 -24.16 -35.29
CA SER A 369 19.15 -25.44 -35.17
C SER A 369 18.60 -25.99 -36.50
N ARG A 370 18.57 -25.18 -37.56
CA ARG A 370 18.08 -25.57 -38.90
C ARG A 370 19.19 -26.16 -39.78
N GLU A 371 20.45 -25.94 -39.44
CA GLU A 371 21.58 -26.50 -40.18
C GLU A 371 21.68 -28.02 -40.01
N SER A 372 22.07 -28.69 -41.09
CA SER A 372 21.98 -30.15 -41.22
C SER A 372 23.19 -30.88 -40.65
N SER A 373 24.33 -30.18 -40.51
CA SER A 373 25.59 -30.75 -40.04
C SER A 373 26.25 -29.92 -38.94
N LEU A 374 27.09 -30.57 -38.12
CA LEU A 374 27.85 -29.91 -37.05
C LEU A 374 28.81 -28.82 -37.58
N PRO A 375 29.51 -28.99 -38.71
CA PRO A 375 30.30 -27.92 -39.32
C PRO A 375 29.47 -26.71 -39.76
N GLU A 376 28.30 -26.91 -40.36
CA GLU A 376 27.39 -25.82 -40.75
C GLU A 376 26.85 -25.07 -39.52
N LYS A 377 26.53 -25.81 -38.44
CA LYS A 377 26.14 -25.21 -37.16
C LYS A 377 27.26 -24.34 -36.57
N LEU A 378 28.50 -24.82 -36.63
CA LEU A 378 29.66 -24.11 -36.14
C LEU A 378 29.95 -22.86 -36.99
N ALA A 379 29.87 -22.96 -38.31
CA ALA A 379 30.03 -21.83 -39.22
C ALA A 379 28.95 -20.76 -38.98
N ARG A 380 27.68 -21.17 -38.85
CA ARG A 380 26.55 -20.28 -38.57
C ARG A 380 26.68 -19.60 -37.21
N TRP A 381 27.20 -20.31 -36.20
CA TRP A 381 27.56 -19.71 -34.92
C TRP A 381 28.67 -18.66 -35.09
N GLY A 382 29.73 -18.99 -35.82
CA GLY A 382 30.84 -18.07 -36.12
C GLY A 382 30.42 -16.78 -36.83
N GLU A 383 29.50 -16.88 -37.79
CA GLU A 383 28.88 -15.72 -38.46
C GLU A 383 28.15 -14.82 -37.46
N LEU A 384 27.38 -15.41 -36.55
CA LEU A 384 26.54 -14.68 -35.59
C LEU A 384 27.36 -14.07 -34.45
N THR A 385 28.53 -14.64 -34.11
CA THR A 385 29.42 -14.15 -33.06
C THR A 385 30.66 -13.42 -33.60
N ALA A 386 30.78 -13.25 -34.92
CA ALA A 386 31.94 -12.69 -35.60
C ALA A 386 33.28 -13.38 -35.26
N VAL A 387 33.26 -14.71 -35.13
CA VAL A 387 34.44 -15.55 -34.86
C VAL A 387 34.85 -16.29 -36.12
N ASP A 388 36.14 -16.24 -36.50
CA ASP A 388 36.66 -17.06 -37.59
C ASP A 388 36.67 -18.54 -37.19
N THR A 389 35.77 -19.31 -37.80
CA THR A 389 35.55 -20.72 -37.49
C THR A 389 36.34 -21.67 -38.38
N ASN A 390 37.03 -21.18 -39.41
CA ASN A 390 37.85 -22.01 -40.30
C ASN A 390 38.84 -22.92 -39.54
N PRO A 391 39.66 -22.42 -38.59
CA PRO A 391 40.56 -23.29 -37.82
C PRO A 391 39.81 -24.26 -36.90
N LEU A 392 38.59 -23.94 -36.50
CA LEU A 392 37.77 -24.78 -35.61
C LEU A 392 37.06 -25.89 -36.36
N VAL A 393 36.65 -25.66 -37.61
CA VAL A 393 36.03 -26.68 -38.48
C VAL A 393 37.01 -27.82 -38.77
N GLU A 394 38.29 -27.50 -38.99
CA GLU A 394 39.35 -28.49 -39.16
C GLU A 394 39.53 -29.35 -37.90
N LYS A 395 39.56 -28.72 -36.72
CA LYS A 395 39.68 -29.45 -35.44
C LYS A 395 38.44 -30.28 -35.13
N LEU A 396 37.25 -29.77 -35.44
CA LEU A 396 36.00 -30.51 -35.32
C LEU A 396 36.01 -31.76 -36.21
N THR A 397 36.51 -31.65 -37.44
CA THR A 397 36.64 -32.78 -38.36
C THR A 397 37.61 -33.83 -37.80
N LEU A 398 38.74 -33.42 -37.23
CA LEU A 398 39.67 -34.34 -36.57
C LEU A 398 39.00 -35.06 -35.39
N LEU A 399 38.26 -34.34 -34.54
CA LEU A 399 37.53 -34.91 -33.40
C LEU A 399 36.40 -35.86 -33.82
N GLN A 400 35.81 -35.68 -34.99
CA GLN A 400 34.77 -36.58 -35.51
C GLN A 400 35.33 -37.87 -36.12
N MET A 401 36.55 -37.81 -36.65
CA MET A 401 37.14 -38.88 -37.46
C MET A 401 38.20 -39.71 -36.74
N LEU A 402 38.79 -39.18 -35.67
CA LEU A 402 39.91 -39.81 -34.96
C LEU A 402 39.60 -39.95 -33.47
N ASP A 403 40.17 -40.99 -32.85
CA ASP A 403 40.12 -41.14 -31.40
C ASP A 403 41.10 -40.17 -30.70
N PRO A 404 40.90 -39.89 -29.40
CA PRO A 404 41.72 -38.92 -28.66
C PRO A 404 43.22 -39.22 -28.67
N GLN A 405 43.62 -40.50 -28.66
CA GLN A 405 45.04 -40.88 -28.62
C GLN A 405 45.69 -40.60 -29.98
N SER A 406 45.04 -40.94 -31.08
CA SER A 406 45.51 -40.65 -32.44
C SER A 406 45.68 -39.15 -32.71
N ILE A 407 44.78 -38.32 -32.18
CA ILE A 407 44.87 -36.86 -32.29
C ILE A 407 46.06 -36.34 -31.47
N ALA A 408 46.22 -36.82 -30.23
CA ALA A 408 47.33 -36.42 -29.36
C ALA A 408 48.69 -36.81 -29.95
N ASP A 409 48.83 -38.03 -30.45
CA ASP A 409 50.05 -38.53 -31.09
C ASP A 409 50.40 -37.71 -32.34
N GLY A 410 49.41 -37.34 -33.15
CA GLY A 410 49.58 -36.48 -34.33
C GLY A 410 50.05 -35.06 -33.98
N VAL A 411 49.49 -34.46 -32.92
CA VAL A 411 49.91 -33.14 -32.42
C VAL A 411 51.34 -33.20 -31.89
N LEU A 412 51.69 -34.22 -31.11
CA LEU A 412 53.05 -34.43 -30.60
C LEU A 412 54.06 -34.62 -31.74
N ALA A 413 53.69 -35.37 -32.78
CA ALA A 413 54.54 -35.54 -33.97
C ALA A 413 54.75 -34.23 -34.75
N GLN A 414 53.72 -33.38 -34.87
CA GLN A 414 53.85 -32.06 -35.49
C GLN A 414 54.72 -31.10 -34.67
N LEU A 415 54.64 -31.16 -33.35
CA LEU A 415 55.50 -30.37 -32.46
C LEU A 415 56.97 -30.80 -32.60
N HIS A 416 57.26 -32.10 -32.62
CA HIS A 416 58.60 -32.63 -32.84
C HIS A 416 59.17 -32.29 -34.24
N GLN A 417 58.34 -32.23 -35.28
CA GLN A 417 58.76 -31.80 -36.62
C GLN A 417 59.02 -30.29 -36.72
N THR A 418 58.39 -29.50 -35.85
CA THR A 418 58.56 -28.04 -35.79
C THR A 418 59.86 -27.68 -35.06
N ASP A 419 60.21 -28.42 -34.00
CA ASP A 419 61.51 -28.30 -33.30
C ASP A 419 62.69 -28.72 -34.19
N ALA A 420 62.50 -29.70 -35.08
CA ALA A 420 63.55 -30.15 -36.01
C ALA A 420 63.83 -29.19 -37.20
N ARG A 421 63.05 -28.10 -37.35
CA ARG A 421 63.19 -27.12 -38.46
C ARG A 421 63.79 -25.78 -38.03
N LEU A 422 64.16 -25.60 -36.77
CA LEU A 422 64.95 -24.45 -36.32
C LEU A 422 66.43 -24.73 -36.61
N PRO A 423 67.14 -23.90 -37.40
CA PRO A 423 68.58 -24.03 -37.53
C PRO A 423 69.24 -23.72 -36.17
N VAL A 424 70.03 -24.67 -35.67
CA VAL A 424 70.98 -24.43 -34.57
C VAL A 424 71.95 -23.37 -35.04
N ALA A 425 71.73 -22.12 -34.63
CA ALA A 425 72.76 -21.09 -34.70
C ALA A 425 73.82 -21.44 -33.67
N HIS A 426 74.99 -21.87 -34.15
CA HIS A 426 76.22 -21.85 -33.37
C HIS A 426 76.43 -20.43 -32.83
N VAL A 427 76.50 -20.31 -31.51
CA VAL A 427 77.03 -19.11 -30.84
C VAL A 427 78.20 -19.58 -30.00
N ASP A 428 79.36 -19.00 -30.32
CA ASP A 428 80.67 -19.25 -29.73
C ASP A 428 80.70 -19.14 -28.21
N GLU A 429 81.53 -20.00 -27.61
CA GLU A 429 82.05 -19.86 -26.25
C GLU A 429 82.86 -18.57 -26.12
N HIS A 430 82.28 -17.56 -25.44
CA HIS A 430 82.92 -16.69 -24.45
C HIS A 430 82.15 -15.37 -24.30
N ALA A 431 81.44 -15.20 -23.18
CA ALA A 431 81.45 -13.97 -22.36
C ALA A 431 80.48 -14.08 -21.17
N ASP A 432 81.05 -13.84 -19.99
CA ASP A 432 80.49 -13.33 -18.73
C ASP A 432 79.03 -13.57 -18.31
N ARG A 433 78.91 -14.18 -17.13
CA ARG A 433 77.71 -14.22 -16.30
C ARG A 433 77.47 -12.86 -15.63
N PRO A 434 76.20 -12.43 -15.50
CA PRO A 434 75.77 -11.80 -14.26
C PRO A 434 74.65 -12.59 -13.60
N ASN A 435 74.81 -12.69 -12.28
CA ASN A 435 74.01 -13.41 -11.31
C ASN A 435 72.75 -12.60 -10.93
N VAL A 436 71.55 -13.18 -11.03
CA VAL A 436 70.33 -12.63 -10.43
C VAL A 436 69.57 -13.75 -9.70
N PRO A 437 69.25 -13.60 -8.41
CA PRO A 437 68.72 -14.68 -7.59
C PRO A 437 67.22 -14.91 -7.84
N VAL A 438 66.84 -16.19 -7.88
CA VAL A 438 65.45 -16.67 -7.91
C VAL A 438 64.90 -16.66 -6.47
N GLN A 439 63.83 -15.91 -6.22
CA GLN A 439 62.99 -16.08 -5.04
C GLN A 439 61.98 -17.19 -5.32
N GLN A 440 62.01 -18.23 -4.48
CA GLN A 440 60.98 -19.26 -4.39
C GLN A 440 59.89 -18.77 -3.45
N ASP A 441 58.66 -18.65 -3.93
CA ASP A 441 57.48 -18.58 -3.06
C ASP A 441 56.68 -19.88 -3.16
N ALA A 442 56.28 -20.32 -1.96
CA ALA A 442 55.81 -21.65 -1.64
C ALA A 442 54.34 -21.88 -1.99
N VAL A 443 54.06 -23.16 -2.23
CA VAL A 443 52.76 -23.79 -2.48
C VAL A 443 51.85 -23.66 -1.25
N ALA A 444 50.59 -23.27 -1.45
CA ALA A 444 49.53 -23.40 -0.46
C ALA A 444 48.53 -24.49 -0.89
N GLU A 445 48.29 -25.45 0.01
CA GLU A 445 47.37 -26.58 -0.15
C GLU A 445 45.88 -26.16 -0.11
N PRO A 446 44.97 -26.93 -0.75
CA PRO A 446 43.54 -26.65 -0.75
C PRO A 446 42.81 -27.19 0.50
N VAL A 447 41.89 -26.39 1.05
CA VAL A 447 40.97 -26.78 2.14
C VAL A 447 39.69 -27.41 1.55
N PRO A 448 39.10 -28.48 2.15
CA PRO A 448 37.95 -29.17 1.58
C PRO A 448 36.61 -28.46 1.87
N LEU A 449 35.70 -28.49 0.88
CA LEU A 449 34.31 -28.04 0.99
C LEU A 449 33.47 -29.06 1.79
N ALA A 450 32.80 -28.59 2.85
CA ALA A 450 31.79 -29.34 3.59
C ALA A 450 30.40 -29.18 2.94
N HIS A 451 29.62 -30.25 3.03
CA HIS A 451 28.32 -30.50 2.42
C HIS A 451 27.26 -29.41 2.67
N GLY A 452 26.57 -29.00 1.59
CA GLY A 452 25.35 -28.20 1.65
C GLY A 452 24.13 -29.08 1.92
N GLU A 453 23.38 -28.73 2.97
CA GLU A 453 22.02 -29.19 3.22
C GLU A 453 21.06 -28.58 2.18
N SER A 454 20.22 -29.41 1.61
CA SER A 454 19.15 -29.04 0.68
C SER A 454 18.02 -28.33 1.44
N VAL A 455 17.70 -27.09 1.06
CA VAL A 455 16.47 -26.42 1.51
C VAL A 455 15.57 -26.15 0.31
N ASP A 456 14.53 -26.97 0.28
CA ASP A 456 13.36 -27.00 -0.58
C ASP A 456 12.45 -25.80 -0.26
N TRP A 457 12.21 -24.89 -1.22
CA TRP A 457 11.18 -23.84 -1.11
C TRP A 457 10.42 -23.59 -2.42
N LEU A 458 10.44 -24.55 -3.34
CA LEU A 458 9.81 -24.40 -4.67
C LEU A 458 8.32 -24.81 -4.70
N ALA A 459 7.59 -24.59 -3.61
CA ALA A 459 6.16 -24.77 -3.57
C ALA A 459 5.53 -23.60 -2.81
N ASP A 460 5.33 -22.48 -3.49
CA ASP A 460 4.10 -21.72 -3.33
C ASP A 460 3.79 -20.97 -4.63
N ASP A 461 2.58 -21.27 -5.11
CA ASP A 461 2.05 -21.09 -6.45
C ASP A 461 1.62 -19.64 -6.66
N ILE A 462 2.09 -19.02 -7.75
CA ILE A 462 1.88 -17.59 -8.08
C ILE A 462 0.59 -17.37 -8.92
N PHE A 463 -0.27 -18.38 -9.09
CA PHE A 463 -1.54 -18.21 -9.80
C PHE A 463 -2.69 -18.97 -9.13
N ALA A 464 -3.40 -18.31 -8.21
CA ALA A 464 -4.71 -18.76 -7.74
C ALA A 464 -5.70 -17.58 -7.65
N GLU A 465 -6.01 -16.97 -8.80
CA GLU A 465 -7.29 -16.29 -9.04
C GLU A 465 -7.78 -16.64 -10.44
N ALA A 466 -8.65 -17.65 -10.50
CA ALA A 466 -9.75 -17.79 -11.45
C ALA A 466 -10.38 -19.18 -11.27
N SER A 467 -11.53 -19.25 -10.59
CA SER A 467 -12.70 -20.10 -10.94
C SER A 467 -13.58 -20.36 -9.70
N ALA A 468 -14.87 -20.06 -9.87
CA ALA A 468 -16.05 -20.38 -9.05
C ALA A 468 -16.47 -19.33 -8.01
#